data_AF-A0A160TPZ3-F1
#
_entry.id   AF-A0A160TPZ3-F1
#
_cell.length_a   1.000
_cell.length_b   1.000
_cell.length_c   1.000
_cell.angle_alpha   90.00
_cell.angle_beta   90.00
_cell.angle_gamma   90.00
#
_symmetry.space_group_name_H-M   'P 1'
#
loop_
_entity.id
_entity.type
_entity.pdbx_description
1 polymer ?
#
loop_
_entity_poly.entity_id
_entity_poly.type
_entity_poly.pdbx_seq_one_letter_code
_entity_poly.pdbx_strand_id
1 'polypeptide(L)'
;MIAGLRPAPGSFTWLAAHEIRLAWRTRPRKGATRWIGYMMLLAWLAFGCFLAWILRDEPILPAPGIMTGILAGSIVGFSFMTTQAILGSQRTLYENGDLDLLFSAPIEGRTVLLAKLFGIAGTIVLTYAVLLLSLVVPIAILGHPQLFGLVTLLAALALAAAAIGLGITLGLAKLAGPRAARTVGQISAALLGGAIFLVSQLAGHGDRRESSVSVLFERFSDEGVGSTGLSGLPGHAAFGDPVAVIVLLGIGALLFVLAGIMLQRLFLSGYQDGGARLSRARPTGRATDRLFHASLFRSVFAKEWRLLARDPALVFQILLRLIYLAPIVFVAFGRGSHAPMTPGLAFASVLLAGQMVGSFAWLTVSAEDAPDLITVSPVSKAAIDRVKLMAAFAMAAPIGVILPIVIAFQTLPGALVTLACTVIGGSAAGYIELKLGKPAQRSSFARRRSGSVVGNILSILVAIIFGGIAGAAVYFIR
;
A
#
# COMPACT_ATOMS: atom_id res chain seq x y z
N MET A 1 4.98 39.57 10.55
CA MET A 1 6.20 39.64 11.37
C MET A 1 6.42 38.27 12.02
N ILE A 2 7.10 37.33 11.35
CA ILE A 2 7.58 36.06 11.95
C ILE A 2 9.00 35.86 11.43
N ALA A 3 9.91 36.65 11.98
CA ALA A 3 11.34 36.45 11.90
C ALA A 3 11.80 36.14 13.32
N GLY A 4 12.12 34.89 13.60
CA GLY A 4 12.59 34.48 14.93
C GLY A 4 12.66 32.98 15.04
N LEU A 5 13.87 32.46 15.32
CA LEU A 5 14.23 31.05 15.51
C LEU A 5 14.34 30.24 14.20
N ARG A 6 15.33 30.57 13.37
CA ARG A 6 15.92 29.52 12.51
C ARG A 6 16.70 28.59 13.44
N PRO A 7 16.28 27.32 13.61
CA PRO A 7 16.98 26.39 14.50
C PRO A 7 18.42 26.18 14.00
N ALA A 8 19.36 26.02 14.92
CA ALA A 8 20.78 25.86 14.59
C ALA A 8 20.98 24.66 13.64
N PRO A 9 21.80 24.78 12.58
CA PRO A 9 22.12 23.66 11.69
C PRO A 9 22.62 22.45 12.50
N GLY A 10 22.11 21.26 12.22
CA GLY A 10 22.46 20.03 12.95
C GLY A 10 21.71 19.81 14.28
N SER A 11 20.90 20.76 14.75
CA SER A 11 20.03 20.55 15.92
C SER A 11 18.85 19.62 15.59
N PHE A 12 18.29 18.97 16.62
CA PHE A 12 17.10 18.11 16.52
C PHE A 12 15.94 18.81 15.81
N THR A 13 15.61 20.04 16.22
CA THR A 13 14.49 20.79 15.66
C THR A 13 14.72 21.19 14.20
N TRP A 14 15.98 21.51 13.83
CA TRP A 14 16.33 21.80 12.44
C TRP A 14 16.17 20.56 11.54
N LEU A 15 16.67 19.40 11.99
CA LEU A 15 16.55 18.14 11.25
C LEU A 15 15.10 17.66 11.16
N ALA A 16 14.35 17.70 12.27
CA ALA A 16 12.93 17.32 12.28
C ALA A 16 12.09 18.20 11.34
N ALA A 17 12.32 19.52 11.36
CA ALA A 17 11.67 20.43 10.42
C ALA A 17 12.13 20.22 8.96
N HIS A 18 13.35 19.72 8.74
CA HIS A 18 13.82 19.34 7.41
C HIS A 18 13.09 18.11 6.88
N GLU A 19 12.91 17.07 7.69
CA GLU A 19 12.16 15.85 7.32
C GLU A 19 10.71 16.18 6.91
N ILE A 20 10.02 17.01 7.69
CA ILE A 20 8.64 17.44 7.36
C ILE A 20 8.61 18.26 6.05
N ARG A 21 9.58 19.16 5.85
CA ARG A 21 9.69 19.93 4.60
C ARG A 21 10.00 19.03 3.40
N LEU A 22 10.83 18.00 3.59
CA LEU A 22 11.14 17.03 2.55
C LEU A 22 9.88 16.25 2.16
N ALA A 23 9.12 15.76 3.15
CA ALA A 23 7.84 15.09 2.93
C ALA A 23 6.87 15.99 2.12
N TRP A 24 6.76 17.27 2.46
CA TRP A 24 5.95 18.23 1.70
C TRP A 24 6.42 18.40 0.24
N ARG A 25 7.74 18.50 0.03
CA ARG A 25 8.33 18.69 -1.31
C ARG A 25 8.20 17.47 -2.21
N THR A 26 8.00 16.27 -1.65
CA THR A 26 7.79 15.04 -2.44
C THR A 26 6.38 14.95 -3.06
N ARG A 27 5.45 15.84 -2.70
CA ARG A 27 4.12 15.91 -3.32
C ARG A 27 4.21 16.29 -4.81
N PRO A 28 3.32 15.76 -5.67
CA PRO A 28 3.35 16.03 -7.11
C PRO A 28 3.24 17.53 -7.40
N ARG A 29 4.26 18.10 -8.06
CA ARG A 29 4.34 19.55 -8.31
C ARG A 29 3.66 20.01 -9.59
N LYS A 30 3.45 19.13 -10.58
CA LYS A 30 2.88 19.44 -11.90
C LYS A 30 1.89 18.34 -12.33
N GLY A 31 0.84 18.73 -13.06
CA GLY A 31 -0.12 17.82 -13.69
C GLY A 31 -1.54 17.87 -13.09
N ALA A 32 -2.50 17.29 -13.82
CA ALA A 32 -3.92 17.25 -13.47
C ALA A 32 -4.18 16.62 -12.09
N THR A 33 -3.36 15.66 -11.67
CA THR A 33 -3.45 14.98 -10.36
C THR A 33 -3.40 15.96 -9.17
N ARG A 34 -2.65 17.07 -9.29
CA ARG A 34 -2.60 18.08 -8.22
C ARG A 34 -3.93 18.80 -8.07
N TRP A 35 -4.54 19.19 -9.19
CA TRP A 35 -5.83 19.87 -9.20
C TRP A 35 -6.96 18.95 -8.73
N ILE A 36 -6.94 17.68 -9.15
CA ILE A 36 -7.88 16.67 -8.66
C ILE A 36 -7.76 16.53 -7.13
N GLY A 37 -6.53 16.45 -6.60
CA GLY A 37 -6.31 16.39 -5.15
C GLY A 37 -6.83 17.61 -4.39
N TYR A 38 -6.63 18.82 -4.92
CA TYR A 38 -7.18 20.04 -4.32
C TYR A 38 -8.70 20.12 -4.42
N MET A 39 -9.28 19.72 -5.55
CA MET A 39 -10.74 19.65 -5.72
C MET A 39 -11.37 18.66 -4.74
N MET A 40 -10.79 17.45 -4.58
CA MET A 40 -11.26 16.48 -3.60
C MET A 40 -11.14 17.01 -2.17
N LEU A 41 -10.05 17.70 -1.83
CA LEU A 41 -9.86 18.28 -0.50
C LEU A 41 -10.84 19.43 -0.23
N LEU A 42 -11.09 20.28 -1.23
CA LEU A 42 -12.10 21.34 -1.15
C LEU A 42 -13.51 20.74 -0.98
N ALA A 43 -13.84 19.72 -1.77
CA ALA A 43 -15.13 19.03 -1.68
C ALA A 43 -15.30 18.37 -0.30
N TRP A 44 -14.24 17.77 0.24
CA TRP A 44 -14.23 17.17 1.58
C TRP A 44 -14.42 18.21 2.69
N LEU A 45 -13.74 19.37 2.58
CA LEU A 45 -13.93 20.49 3.49
C LEU A 45 -15.35 21.07 3.40
N ALA A 46 -15.88 21.23 2.18
CA ALA A 46 -17.24 21.69 1.97
C ALA A 46 -18.27 20.73 2.58
N PHE A 47 -18.04 19.42 2.44
CA PHE A 47 -18.83 18.38 3.10
C PHE A 47 -18.76 18.50 4.63
N GLY A 48 -17.58 18.78 5.20
CA GLY A 48 -17.42 19.04 6.61
C GLY A 48 -18.17 20.27 7.11
N CYS A 49 -18.10 21.38 6.36
CA CYS A 49 -18.89 22.59 6.65
C CYS A 49 -20.40 22.33 6.55
N PHE A 50 -20.84 21.55 5.56
CA PHE A 50 -22.23 21.16 5.40
C PHE A 50 -22.74 20.32 6.58
N LEU A 51 -21.96 19.32 7.00
CA LEU A 51 -22.30 18.49 8.15
C LEU A 51 -22.33 19.32 9.45
N ALA A 52 -21.38 20.24 9.62
CA ALA A 52 -21.36 21.16 10.75
C ALA A 52 -22.58 22.08 10.78
N TRP A 53 -23.05 22.54 9.61
CA TRP A 53 -24.26 23.36 9.52
C TRP A 53 -25.52 22.59 9.90
N ILE A 54 -25.63 21.31 9.51
CA ILE A 54 -26.75 20.44 9.88
C ILE A 54 -26.73 20.12 11.38
N LEU A 55 -25.56 19.78 11.93
CA LEU A 55 -25.40 19.32 13.32
C LEU A 55 -25.25 20.45 14.33
N ARG A 56 -25.34 21.73 13.92
CA ARG A 56 -25.05 22.87 14.81
C ARG A 56 -26.02 22.97 16.00
N ASP A 57 -27.28 22.61 15.77
CA ASP A 57 -28.37 22.75 16.75
C ASP A 57 -28.64 21.43 17.50
N GLU A 58 -28.04 20.32 17.06
CA GLU A 58 -28.24 18.98 17.62
C GLU A 58 -27.10 18.63 18.60
N PRO A 59 -27.39 18.34 19.88
CA PRO A 59 -26.35 18.01 20.86
C PRO A 59 -25.72 16.64 20.57
N ILE A 60 -24.43 16.61 20.24
CA ILE A 60 -23.68 15.37 20.06
C ILE A 60 -23.22 14.87 21.43
N LEU A 61 -24.04 14.03 22.05
CA LEU A 61 -23.74 13.43 23.35
C LEU A 61 -22.89 12.15 23.18
N PRO A 62 -22.07 11.79 24.18
CA PRO A 62 -21.31 10.54 24.19
C PRO A 62 -22.25 9.34 24.40
N ALA A 63 -23.01 8.98 23.37
CA ALA A 63 -23.84 7.79 23.35
C ALA A 63 -23.00 6.53 23.10
N PRO A 64 -23.37 5.34 23.63
CA PRO A 64 -22.63 4.09 23.46
C PRO A 64 -22.28 3.78 22.00
N GLY A 65 -23.21 4.02 21.07
CA GLY A 65 -22.96 3.82 19.64
C GLY A 65 -21.88 4.75 19.08
N ILE A 66 -21.87 6.04 19.46
CA ILE A 66 -20.85 6.98 18.99
C ILE A 66 -19.49 6.62 19.58
N MET A 67 -19.43 6.25 20.85
CA MET A 67 -18.17 5.86 21.50
C MET A 67 -17.60 4.56 20.91
N THR A 68 -18.45 3.57 20.65
CA THR A 68 -18.10 2.33 19.93
C THR A 68 -17.60 2.64 18.52
N GLY A 69 -18.25 3.58 17.81
CA GLY A 69 -17.82 4.08 16.50
C GLY A 69 -16.44 4.75 16.54
N ILE A 70 -16.17 5.56 17.56
CA ILE A 70 -14.86 6.19 17.77
C ILE A 70 -13.79 5.15 18.07
N LEU A 71 -14.08 4.13 18.89
CA LEU A 71 -13.16 3.03 19.15
C LEU A 71 -12.84 2.27 17.86
N ALA A 72 -13.87 1.86 17.10
CA ALA A 72 -13.70 1.15 15.84
C ALA A 72 -12.89 2.00 14.83
N GLY A 73 -13.22 3.28 14.69
CA GLY A 73 -12.50 4.24 13.86
C GLY A 73 -11.05 4.42 14.31
N SER A 74 -10.80 4.44 15.62
CA SER A 74 -9.46 4.53 16.21
C SER A 74 -8.63 3.29 15.90
N ILE A 75 -9.20 2.08 16.02
CA ILE A 75 -8.52 0.82 15.69
C ILE A 75 -8.14 0.79 14.20
N VAL A 76 -9.09 1.11 13.33
CA VAL A 76 -8.85 1.15 11.87
C VAL A 76 -7.80 2.20 11.53
N GLY A 77 -7.95 3.43 12.03
CA GLY A 77 -7.00 4.53 11.84
C GLY A 77 -5.60 4.18 12.33
N PHE A 78 -5.49 3.63 13.55
CA PHE A 78 -4.24 3.19 14.15
C PHE A 78 -3.54 2.10 13.33
N SER A 79 -4.30 1.16 12.80
CA SER A 79 -3.80 0.09 11.92
C SER A 79 -3.17 0.67 10.64
N PHE A 80 -3.85 1.62 10.01
CA PHE A 80 -3.30 2.33 8.85
C PHE A 80 -2.07 3.18 9.19
N MET A 81 -2.10 3.91 10.31
CA MET A 81 -0.96 4.71 10.77
C MET A 81 0.26 3.84 11.04
N THR A 82 0.07 2.67 11.67
CA THR A 82 1.15 1.73 11.97
C THR A 82 1.76 1.18 10.68
N THR A 83 0.92 0.85 9.70
CA THR A 83 1.36 0.47 8.37
C THR A 83 2.19 1.56 7.69
N GLN A 84 1.72 2.82 7.73
CA GLN A 84 2.47 3.94 7.18
C GLN A 84 3.79 4.18 7.93
N ALA A 85 3.82 3.95 9.24
CA ALA A 85 5.04 4.04 10.04
C ALA A 85 6.07 2.95 9.67
N ILE A 86 5.63 1.72 9.43
CA ILE A 86 6.50 0.62 8.95
C ILE A 86 7.11 1.01 7.59
N LEU A 87 6.28 1.41 6.63
CA LEU A 87 6.78 1.81 5.30
C LEU A 87 7.67 3.05 5.35
N GLY A 88 7.29 4.05 6.15
CA GLY A 88 8.03 5.30 6.33
C GLY A 88 9.39 5.08 6.99
N SER A 89 9.45 4.23 8.02
CA SER A 89 10.69 3.87 8.69
C SER A 89 11.63 3.09 7.78
N GLN A 90 11.13 2.16 6.98
CA GLN A 90 11.94 1.44 5.99
C GLN A 90 12.56 2.37 4.97
N ARG A 91 11.74 3.26 4.41
CA ARG A 91 12.19 4.22 3.40
C ARG A 91 13.27 5.16 3.96
N THR A 92 13.04 5.70 5.15
CA THR A 92 13.95 6.68 5.74
C THR A 92 15.24 6.06 6.27
N LEU A 93 15.18 4.83 6.82
CA LEU A 93 16.34 4.19 7.43
C LEU A 93 17.19 3.37 6.45
N TYR A 94 16.57 2.75 5.44
CA TYR A 94 17.28 1.79 4.58
C TYR A 94 17.33 2.17 3.10
N GLU A 95 16.41 3.02 2.61
CA GLU A 95 16.31 3.30 1.17
C GLU A 95 16.83 4.67 0.76
N ASN A 96 16.65 5.69 1.60
CA ASN A 96 17.04 7.06 1.26
C ASN A 96 18.57 7.23 1.12
N GLY A 97 19.36 6.35 1.77
CA GLY A 97 20.82 6.35 1.69
C GLY A 97 21.49 7.59 2.29
N ASP A 98 20.74 8.42 3.02
CA ASP A 98 21.21 9.67 3.62
C ASP A 98 21.84 9.49 5.00
N LEU A 99 21.56 8.38 5.67
CA LEU A 99 22.14 8.08 6.99
C LEU A 99 23.67 8.00 6.99
N ASP A 100 24.28 7.43 5.95
CA ASP A 100 25.75 7.31 5.85
C ASP A 100 26.40 8.70 5.76
N LEU A 101 25.76 9.61 5.01
CA LEU A 101 26.18 11.00 4.91
C LEU A 101 25.95 11.76 6.23
N LEU A 102 24.86 11.48 6.94
CA LEU A 102 24.55 12.14 8.21
C LEU A 102 25.42 11.66 9.38
N PHE A 103 25.84 10.39 9.37
CA PHE A 103 26.75 9.84 10.37
C PHE A 103 28.22 10.19 10.11
N SER A 104 28.60 10.55 8.89
CA SER A 104 29.92 11.11 8.59
C SER A 104 30.01 12.62 8.89
N ALA A 105 28.88 13.30 9.06
CA ALA A 105 28.84 14.69 9.53
C ALA A 105 29.09 14.78 11.05
N PRO A 106 29.60 15.92 11.57
CA PRO A 106 29.82 16.14 13.00
C PRO A 106 28.50 16.40 13.74
N ILE A 107 27.56 15.46 13.67
CA ILE A 107 26.24 15.51 14.29
C ILE A 107 26.07 14.24 15.13
N GLU A 108 25.56 14.39 16.35
CA GLU A 108 25.30 13.23 17.21
C GLU A 108 24.27 12.29 16.56
N GLY A 109 24.64 11.01 16.39
CA GLY A 109 23.78 10.02 15.73
C GLY A 109 22.40 9.85 16.39
N ARG A 110 22.32 10.04 17.72
CA ARG A 110 21.04 10.08 18.46
C ARG A 110 20.10 11.16 17.94
N THR A 111 20.64 12.35 17.67
CA THR A 111 19.87 13.50 17.18
C THR A 111 19.30 13.23 15.79
N VAL A 112 20.09 12.59 14.92
CA VAL A 112 19.65 12.16 13.57
C VAL A 112 18.52 11.15 13.65
N LEU A 113 18.68 10.09 14.47
CA LEU A 113 17.69 9.02 14.61
C LEU A 113 16.37 9.52 15.22
N LEU A 114 16.43 10.37 16.24
CA LEU A 114 15.22 10.98 16.82
C LEU A 114 14.52 11.90 15.83
N ALA A 115 15.28 12.69 15.05
CA ALA A 115 14.69 13.55 14.03
C ALA A 115 13.99 12.75 12.93
N LYS A 116 14.55 11.61 12.51
CA LYS A 116 13.92 10.65 11.58
C LYS A 116 12.60 10.12 12.12
N LEU A 117 12.60 9.65 13.37
CA LEU A 117 11.40 9.13 14.04
C LEU A 117 10.31 10.22 14.17
N PHE A 118 10.69 11.45 14.54
CA PHE A 118 9.78 12.59 14.58
C PHE A 118 9.25 12.97 13.20
N GLY A 119 10.09 12.90 12.16
CA GLY A 119 9.69 13.11 10.78
C GLY A 119 8.62 12.13 10.32
N ILE A 120 8.73 10.84 10.71
CA ILE A 120 7.71 9.82 10.42
C ILE A 120 6.40 10.14 11.13
N ALA A 121 6.43 10.35 12.45
CA ALA A 121 5.25 10.67 13.24
C ALA A 121 4.57 11.95 12.74
N GLY A 122 5.34 13.01 12.49
CA GLY A 122 4.85 14.27 11.95
C GLY A 122 4.23 14.13 10.56
N THR A 123 4.79 13.29 9.70
CA THR A 123 4.21 13.02 8.38
C THR A 123 2.87 12.28 8.49
N ILE A 124 2.77 11.30 9.40
CA ILE A 124 1.51 10.59 9.69
C ILE A 124 0.48 11.57 10.23
N VAL A 125 0.80 12.29 11.32
CA VAL A 125 -0.10 13.30 11.92
C VAL A 125 -0.58 14.27 10.85
N LEU A 126 0.32 14.85 10.04
CA LEU A 126 -0.07 15.81 9.01
C LEU A 126 -0.97 15.20 7.94
N THR A 127 -0.72 13.95 7.54
CA THR A 127 -1.52 13.26 6.51
C THR A 127 -2.95 13.04 6.98
N TYR A 128 -3.13 12.54 8.20
CA TYR A 128 -4.46 12.28 8.77
C TYR A 128 -5.13 13.53 9.30
N ALA A 129 -4.37 14.52 9.79
CA ALA A 129 -4.90 15.79 10.25
C ALA A 129 -5.56 16.56 9.12
N VAL A 130 -5.00 16.52 7.90
CA VAL A 130 -5.65 17.14 6.73
C VAL A 130 -7.05 16.57 6.49
N LEU A 131 -7.23 15.25 6.62
CA LEU A 131 -8.53 14.60 6.41
C LEU A 131 -9.48 14.86 7.59
N LEU A 132 -8.98 14.70 8.82
CA LEU A 132 -9.77 14.80 10.05
C LEU A 132 -10.15 16.24 10.37
N LEU A 133 -9.20 17.19 10.31
CA LEU A 133 -9.47 18.60 10.63
C LEU A 133 -10.45 19.22 9.65
N SER A 134 -10.40 18.84 8.36
CA SER A 134 -11.35 19.35 7.36
C SER A 134 -12.80 19.01 7.69
N LEU A 135 -13.03 17.93 8.44
CA LEU A 135 -14.35 17.53 8.90
C LEU A 135 -14.65 18.04 10.32
N VAL A 136 -13.72 17.85 11.24
CA VAL A 136 -13.93 18.09 12.68
C VAL A 136 -13.89 19.57 13.04
N VAL A 137 -13.01 20.37 12.43
CA VAL A 137 -12.85 21.79 12.80
C VAL A 137 -14.14 22.59 12.55
N PRO A 138 -14.81 22.49 11.38
CA PRO A 138 -16.09 23.17 11.20
C PRO A 138 -17.15 22.78 12.24
N ILE A 139 -17.26 21.49 12.56
CA ILE A 139 -18.23 20.96 13.55
C ILE A 139 -17.90 21.47 14.95
N ALA A 140 -16.62 21.47 15.31
CA ALA A 140 -16.17 21.89 16.63
C ALA A 140 -16.35 23.40 16.87
N ILE A 141 -16.16 24.22 15.82
CA ILE A 141 -16.36 25.68 15.90
C ILE A 141 -17.84 26.05 15.99
N LEU A 142 -18.71 25.35 15.26
CA LEU A 142 -20.12 25.75 15.12
C LEU A 142 -21.05 25.26 16.24
N GLY A 143 -20.61 24.33 17.09
CA GLY A 143 -21.45 23.88 18.21
C GLY A 143 -20.81 22.89 19.18
N HIS A 144 -19.74 22.18 18.77
CA HIS A 144 -19.21 21.03 19.52
C HIS A 144 -17.73 21.14 19.87
N PRO A 145 -17.29 22.10 20.71
CA PRO A 145 -15.87 22.33 21.00
C PRO A 145 -15.16 21.12 21.63
N GLN A 146 -15.92 20.24 22.29
CA GLN A 146 -15.46 18.97 22.84
C GLN A 146 -14.74 18.09 21.79
N LEU A 147 -15.14 18.19 20.52
CA LEU A 147 -14.57 17.40 19.43
C LEU A 147 -13.14 17.80 19.04
N PHE A 148 -12.59 18.90 19.57
CA PHE A 148 -11.14 19.13 19.49
C PHE A 148 -10.33 18.01 20.16
N GLY A 149 -10.96 17.24 21.06
CA GLY A 149 -10.41 16.00 21.60
C GLY A 149 -9.96 15.00 20.52
N LEU A 150 -10.67 14.90 19.38
CA LEU A 150 -10.27 14.06 18.24
C LEU A 150 -8.89 14.40 17.67
N VAL A 151 -8.49 15.67 17.75
CA VAL A 151 -7.16 16.12 17.29
C VAL A 151 -6.08 15.59 18.22
N THR A 152 -6.33 15.61 19.53
CA THR A 152 -5.40 15.08 20.53
C THR A 152 -5.33 13.55 20.48
N LEU A 153 -6.48 12.88 20.30
CA LEU A 153 -6.55 11.43 20.07
C LEU A 153 -5.75 11.03 18.83
N LEU A 154 -5.90 11.77 17.73
CA LEU A 154 -5.12 11.55 16.51
C LEU A 154 -3.61 11.63 16.76
N ALA A 155 -3.15 12.63 17.52
CA ALA A 155 -1.74 12.77 17.87
C ALA A 155 -1.24 11.60 18.73
N ALA A 156 -2.02 11.17 19.73
CA ALA A 156 -1.68 10.03 20.59
C ALA A 156 -1.55 8.73 19.77
N LEU A 157 -2.54 8.45 18.91
CA LEU A 157 -2.54 7.28 18.03
C LEU A 157 -1.35 7.32 17.06
N ALA A 158 -1.03 8.47 16.48
CA ALA A 158 0.08 8.61 15.55
C ALA A 158 1.44 8.41 16.21
N LEU A 159 1.63 8.90 17.44
CA LEU A 159 2.85 8.67 18.21
C LEU A 159 3.03 7.19 18.55
N ALA A 160 1.98 6.55 19.05
CA ALA A 160 1.99 5.12 19.36
C ALA A 160 2.22 4.28 18.09
N ALA A 161 1.55 4.60 16.98
CA ALA A 161 1.71 3.91 15.71
C ALA A 161 3.13 4.07 15.12
N ALA A 162 3.72 5.27 15.23
CA ALA A 162 5.10 5.51 14.82
C ALA A 162 6.09 4.68 15.64
N ALA A 163 5.90 4.64 16.96
CA ALA A 163 6.72 3.85 17.87
C ALA A 163 6.63 2.34 17.57
N ILE A 164 5.42 1.80 17.44
CA ILE A 164 5.18 0.38 17.16
C ILE A 164 5.69 0.03 15.75
N GLY A 165 5.36 0.83 14.74
CA GLY A 165 5.78 0.56 13.36
C GLY A 165 7.30 0.58 13.20
N LEU A 166 7.99 1.48 13.90
CA LEU A 166 9.44 1.46 13.98
C LEU A 166 9.95 0.22 14.71
N GLY A 167 9.38 -0.11 15.88
CA GLY A 167 9.74 -1.29 16.66
C GLY A 167 9.62 -2.59 15.85
N ILE A 168 8.52 -2.74 15.10
CA ILE A 168 8.31 -3.86 14.16
C ILE A 168 9.41 -3.85 13.09
N THR A 169 9.70 -2.70 12.49
CA THR A 169 10.70 -2.59 11.43
C THR A 169 12.10 -2.98 11.91
N LEU A 170 12.48 -2.54 13.12
CA LEU A 170 13.74 -2.90 13.74
C LEU A 170 13.80 -4.38 14.14
N GLY A 171 12.71 -4.91 14.71
CA GLY A 171 12.59 -6.33 15.06
C GLY A 171 12.77 -7.22 13.83
N LEU A 172 12.08 -6.90 12.73
CA LEU A 172 12.21 -7.60 11.47
C LEU A 172 13.62 -7.47 10.87
N ALA A 173 14.22 -6.28 10.95
CA ALA A 173 15.57 -6.07 10.45
C ALA A 173 16.62 -6.87 11.25
N LYS A 174 16.44 -6.99 12.56
CA LYS A 174 17.33 -7.80 13.42
C LYS A 174 17.17 -9.29 13.17
N LEU A 175 15.94 -9.78 13.01
CA LEU A 175 15.65 -11.21 12.87
C LEU A 175 15.93 -11.75 11.46
N ALA A 176 15.57 -10.98 10.42
CA ALA A 176 15.59 -11.44 9.03
C ALA A 176 16.48 -10.61 8.10
N GLY A 177 17.07 -9.52 8.60
CA GLY A 177 17.88 -8.58 7.83
C GLY A 177 17.08 -7.44 7.17
N PRO A 178 17.74 -6.32 6.78
CA PRO A 178 17.07 -5.13 6.23
C PRO A 178 16.24 -5.39 4.97
N ARG A 179 16.68 -6.34 4.12
CA ARG A 179 15.96 -6.71 2.88
C ARG A 179 14.65 -7.43 3.18
N ALA A 180 14.64 -8.34 4.16
CA ALA A 180 13.44 -9.05 4.55
C ALA A 180 12.47 -8.13 5.29
N ALA A 181 12.96 -7.21 6.12
CA ALA A 181 12.14 -6.20 6.77
C ALA A 181 11.31 -5.42 5.74
N ARG A 182 11.95 -4.93 4.67
CA ARG A 182 11.26 -4.25 3.56
C ARG A 182 10.11 -5.07 2.98
N THR A 183 10.43 -6.30 2.59
CA THR A 183 9.44 -7.20 1.99
C THR A 183 8.26 -7.43 2.93
N VAL A 184 8.53 -7.78 4.19
CA VAL A 184 7.48 -8.05 5.18
C VAL A 184 6.65 -6.79 5.44
N GLY A 185 7.26 -5.62 5.58
CA GLY A 185 6.52 -4.37 5.78
C GLY A 185 5.61 -4.02 4.59
N GLN A 186 6.05 -4.26 3.36
CA GLN A 186 5.23 -4.07 2.16
C GLN A 186 4.09 -5.09 2.08
N ILE A 187 4.33 -6.35 2.45
CA ILE A 187 3.31 -7.39 2.54
C ILE A 187 2.28 -7.05 3.62
N SER A 188 2.72 -6.69 4.83
CA SER A 188 1.84 -6.27 5.92
C SER A 188 0.98 -5.09 5.50
N ALA A 189 1.56 -4.09 4.84
CA ALA A 189 0.82 -2.94 4.33
C ALA A 189 -0.25 -3.32 3.30
N ALA A 190 0.12 -4.20 2.36
CA ALA A 190 -0.76 -4.74 1.35
C ALA A 190 -1.91 -5.53 1.98
N LEU A 191 -1.62 -6.47 2.88
CA LEU A 191 -2.63 -7.30 3.54
C LEU A 191 -3.58 -6.47 4.41
N LEU A 192 -3.07 -5.46 5.11
CA LEU A 192 -3.88 -4.64 6.00
C LEU A 192 -4.85 -3.74 5.24
N GLY A 193 -4.37 -3.05 4.19
CA GLY A 193 -5.25 -2.38 3.24
C GLY A 193 -6.19 -3.37 2.54
N GLY A 194 -5.71 -4.59 2.31
CA GLY A 194 -6.41 -5.77 1.80
C GLY A 194 -7.68 -6.06 2.58
N ALA A 195 -7.47 -6.38 3.85
CA ALA A 195 -8.49 -6.78 4.80
C ALA A 195 -9.56 -5.70 4.98
N ILE A 196 -9.16 -4.44 5.10
CA ILE A 196 -10.12 -3.34 5.32
C ILE A 196 -11.04 -3.16 4.10
N PHE A 197 -10.50 -3.22 2.89
CA PHE A 197 -11.32 -3.20 1.69
C PHE A 197 -12.30 -4.38 1.66
N LEU A 198 -11.82 -5.60 1.94
CA LEU A 198 -12.68 -6.78 1.99
C LEU A 198 -13.78 -6.66 3.05
N VAL A 199 -13.46 -6.17 4.25
CA VAL A 199 -14.44 -5.91 5.32
C VAL A 199 -15.46 -4.86 4.88
N SER A 200 -15.02 -3.77 4.24
CA SER A 200 -15.93 -2.74 3.72
C SER A 200 -16.86 -3.27 2.63
N GLN A 201 -16.38 -4.18 1.78
CA GLN A 201 -17.21 -4.81 0.75
C GLN A 201 -18.23 -5.78 1.37
N LEU A 202 -17.82 -6.59 2.36
CA LEU A 202 -18.71 -7.46 3.11
C LEU A 202 -19.80 -6.67 3.86
N ALA A 203 -19.45 -5.49 4.37
CA ALA A 203 -20.39 -4.63 5.07
C ALA A 203 -21.52 -4.11 4.17
N GLY A 204 -21.27 -3.90 2.87
CA GLY A 204 -22.20 -3.28 1.92
C GLY A 204 -23.15 -4.23 1.18
N HIS A 205 -23.05 -5.56 1.37
CA HIS A 205 -23.77 -6.56 0.57
C HIS A 205 -24.93 -7.27 1.30
N GLY A 206 -25.41 -6.73 2.43
CA GLY A 206 -26.55 -7.26 3.15
C GLY A 206 -27.88 -6.90 2.49
N ASP A 207 -28.27 -7.59 1.42
CA ASP A 207 -29.61 -7.48 0.86
C ASP A 207 -30.58 -8.23 1.80
N ARG A 208 -31.38 -7.48 2.58
CA ARG A 208 -32.49 -7.93 3.47
C ARG A 208 -32.17 -8.64 4.80
N ARG A 209 -30.91 -8.71 5.24
CA ARG A 209 -30.54 -9.01 6.63
C ARG A 209 -29.44 -8.04 7.04
N GLU A 210 -29.58 -7.44 8.22
CA GLU A 210 -28.56 -6.57 8.84
C GLU A 210 -27.16 -7.06 8.52
N SER A 211 -26.33 -6.16 8.00
CA SER A 211 -24.94 -6.44 7.70
C SER A 211 -24.29 -7.12 8.91
N SER A 212 -23.55 -8.21 8.73
CA SER A 212 -22.90 -8.88 9.88
C SER A 212 -22.03 -7.92 10.68
N VAL A 213 -21.54 -6.84 10.05
CA VAL A 213 -20.82 -5.75 10.71
C VAL A 213 -21.75 -4.88 11.56
N SER A 214 -22.97 -4.57 11.11
CA SER A 214 -23.93 -3.81 11.91
C SER A 214 -24.42 -4.62 13.12
N VAL A 215 -24.68 -5.91 12.96
CA VAL A 215 -25.06 -6.80 14.08
C VAL A 215 -23.94 -6.89 15.12
N LEU A 216 -22.69 -7.05 14.67
CA LEU A 216 -21.53 -7.04 15.57
C LEU A 216 -21.35 -5.68 16.26
N PHE A 217 -21.55 -4.59 15.52
CA PHE A 217 -21.44 -3.24 16.06
C PHE A 217 -22.50 -2.96 17.13
N GLU A 218 -23.75 -3.31 16.86
CA GLU A 218 -24.87 -3.17 17.80
C GLU A 218 -24.62 -4.01 19.04
N ARG A 219 -24.21 -5.27 18.87
CA ARG A 219 -23.82 -6.14 19.98
C ARG A 219 -22.69 -5.55 20.84
N PHE A 220 -21.64 -5.01 20.21
CA PHE A 220 -20.53 -4.39 20.97
C PHE A 220 -20.98 -3.12 21.70
N SER A 221 -21.84 -2.32 21.07
CA SER A 221 -22.43 -1.13 21.69
C SER A 221 -23.30 -1.50 22.89
N ASP A 222 -24.10 -2.56 22.79
CA ASP A 222 -24.97 -3.05 23.86
C ASP A 222 -24.17 -3.67 25.01
N GLU A 223 -23.08 -4.37 24.71
CA GLU A 223 -22.13 -4.92 25.69
C GLU A 223 -21.27 -3.81 26.35
N GLY A 224 -21.39 -2.54 25.93
CA GLY A 224 -20.64 -1.41 26.47
C GLY A 224 -19.17 -1.34 26.04
N VAL A 225 -18.81 -2.08 24.99
CA VAL A 225 -17.46 -2.08 24.40
C VAL A 225 -17.26 -0.78 23.64
N GLY A 226 -16.31 0.04 24.08
CA GLY A 226 -16.09 1.37 23.53
C GLY A 226 -16.72 2.49 24.36
N SER A 227 -17.63 2.20 25.29
CA SER A 227 -18.18 3.18 26.23
C SER A 227 -17.65 3.01 27.65
N THR A 228 -17.18 1.82 28.03
CA THR A 228 -16.74 1.51 29.39
C THR A 228 -15.30 1.01 29.47
N GLY A 229 -14.68 1.18 30.64
CA GLY A 229 -13.33 0.70 30.94
C GLY A 229 -12.24 1.25 30.01
N LEU A 230 -11.20 0.44 29.75
CA LEU A 230 -10.10 0.82 28.86
C LEU A 230 -10.55 1.03 27.41
N SER A 231 -11.60 0.31 26.98
CA SER A 231 -12.16 0.42 25.63
C SER A 231 -12.84 1.77 25.38
N GLY A 232 -13.31 2.44 26.46
CA GLY A 232 -13.92 3.77 26.41
C GLY A 232 -12.94 4.93 26.27
N LEU A 233 -11.65 4.71 26.55
CA LEU A 233 -10.64 5.79 26.56
C LEU A 233 -10.58 6.58 25.24
N PRO A 234 -10.61 5.97 24.03
CA PRO A 234 -10.61 6.72 22.78
C PRO A 234 -11.86 7.59 22.63
N GLY A 235 -13.03 7.08 23.03
CA GLY A 235 -14.29 7.82 23.01
C GLY A 235 -14.23 9.04 23.92
N HIS A 236 -13.85 8.86 25.19
CA HIS A 236 -13.72 9.96 26.15
C HIS A 236 -12.71 11.01 25.71
N ALA A 237 -11.55 10.58 25.20
CA ALA A 237 -10.55 11.51 24.67
C ALA A 237 -11.03 12.27 23.43
N ALA A 238 -11.82 11.64 22.54
CA ALA A 238 -12.40 12.31 21.38
C ALA A 238 -13.41 13.42 21.76
N PHE A 239 -14.13 13.22 22.87
CA PHE A 239 -15.02 14.23 23.47
C PHE A 239 -14.30 15.21 24.42
N GLY A 240 -12.96 15.15 24.50
CA GLY A 240 -12.18 16.14 25.22
C GLY A 240 -12.11 15.93 26.73
N ASP A 241 -12.36 14.73 27.25
CA ASP A 241 -12.08 14.41 28.65
C ASP A 241 -10.57 14.55 28.94
N PRO A 242 -10.15 15.49 29.81
CA PRO A 242 -8.74 15.76 30.07
C PRO A 242 -7.98 14.55 30.60
N VAL A 243 -8.62 13.67 31.38
CA VAL A 243 -7.95 12.50 31.96
C VAL A 243 -7.64 11.48 30.87
N ALA A 244 -8.63 11.15 30.03
CA ALA A 244 -8.45 10.25 28.91
C ALA A 244 -7.40 10.77 27.91
N VAL A 245 -7.39 12.08 27.64
CA VAL A 245 -6.39 12.74 26.78
C VAL A 245 -4.99 12.60 27.36
N ILE A 246 -4.79 12.91 28.64
CA ILE A 246 -3.48 12.81 29.30
C ILE A 246 -2.98 11.36 29.31
N VAL A 247 -3.85 10.39 29.60
CA VAL A 247 -3.49 8.96 29.61
C VAL A 247 -3.05 8.50 28.22
N LEU A 248 -3.84 8.77 27.17
CA LEU A 248 -3.51 8.32 25.82
C LEU A 248 -2.27 9.03 25.25
N LEU A 249 -2.15 10.35 25.44
CA LEU A 249 -0.94 11.08 25.04
C LEU A 249 0.28 10.62 25.83
N GLY A 250 0.12 10.36 27.13
CA GLY A 250 1.18 9.85 28.00
C GLY A 250 1.67 8.48 27.54
N ILE A 251 0.77 7.55 27.22
CA ILE A 251 1.11 6.24 26.65
C ILE A 251 1.81 6.41 25.30
N GLY A 252 1.25 7.23 24.40
CA GLY A 252 1.85 7.48 23.08
C GLY A 252 3.25 8.08 23.18
N ALA A 253 3.44 9.07 24.06
CA ALA A 253 4.74 9.69 24.32
C ALA A 253 5.73 8.71 24.96
N LEU A 254 5.29 7.91 25.93
CA LEU A 254 6.14 6.90 26.57
C LEU A 254 6.62 5.86 25.54
N LEU A 255 5.71 5.31 24.73
CA LEU A 255 6.04 4.38 23.65
C LEU A 255 7.04 5.01 22.67
N PHE A 256 6.82 6.28 22.31
CA PHE A 256 7.69 7.01 21.40
C PHE A 256 9.11 7.22 21.96
N VAL A 257 9.22 7.58 23.24
CA VAL A 257 10.51 7.72 23.94
C VAL A 257 11.22 6.36 24.03
N LEU A 258 10.51 5.30 24.42
CA LEU A 258 11.05 3.94 24.48
C LEU A 258 11.54 3.48 23.11
N ALA A 259 10.77 3.70 22.05
CA ALA A 259 11.17 3.39 20.68
C ALA A 259 12.42 4.16 20.25
N GLY A 260 12.55 5.44 20.63
CA GLY A 260 13.75 6.24 20.39
C GLY A 260 14.99 5.68 21.10
N ILE A 261 14.85 5.27 22.36
CA ILE A 261 15.94 4.64 23.14
C ILE A 261 16.33 3.29 22.53
N MET A 262 15.36 2.45 22.16
CA MET A 262 15.62 1.16 21.51
C MET A 262 16.31 1.34 20.16
N LEU A 263 15.85 2.29 19.36
CA LEU A 263 16.46 2.62 18.07
C LEU A 263 17.92 3.02 18.26
N GLN A 264 18.22 3.92 19.19
CA GLN A 264 19.60 4.34 19.45
C GLN A 264 20.50 3.13 19.78
N ARG A 265 20.04 2.23 20.67
CA ARG A 265 20.82 1.05 21.06
C ARG A 265 21.02 0.07 19.91
N LEU A 266 19.94 -0.29 19.22
CA LEU A 266 19.94 -1.34 18.19
C LEU A 266 20.59 -0.87 16.87
N PHE A 267 20.34 0.38 16.48
CA PHE A 267 20.85 0.90 15.21
C PHE A 267 22.32 1.26 15.30
N LEU A 268 22.79 1.89 16.38
CA LEU A 268 24.22 2.21 16.50
C LEU A 268 25.08 0.95 16.65
N SER A 269 24.60 -0.07 17.39
CA SER A 269 25.31 -1.35 17.47
C SER A 269 25.34 -2.09 16.14
N GLY A 270 24.21 -2.14 15.40
CA GLY A 270 24.10 -2.91 14.16
C GLY A 270 24.65 -2.20 12.91
N TYR A 271 24.60 -0.87 12.85
CA TYR A 271 25.05 -0.08 11.71
C TYR A 271 26.59 0.01 11.64
N GLN A 272 27.27 0.06 12.79
CA GLN A 272 28.73 0.06 12.87
C GLN A 272 29.34 -1.30 12.49
N ASP A 273 28.71 -2.41 12.91
CA ASP A 273 29.13 -3.77 12.53
C ASP A 273 28.85 -4.09 11.04
N GLY A 274 27.83 -3.44 10.47
CA GLY A 274 27.34 -3.64 9.11
C GLY A 274 27.81 -2.58 8.11
N GLY A 275 28.86 -1.81 8.41
CA GLY A 275 29.43 -0.80 7.52
C GLY A 275 29.51 -1.34 6.10
N ALA A 276 28.92 -0.60 5.16
CA ALA A 276 28.62 -1.00 3.79
C ALA A 276 29.77 -1.79 3.16
N ARG A 277 29.80 -3.11 3.38
CA ARG A 277 30.62 -4.01 2.61
C ARG A 277 29.97 -4.00 1.26
N LEU A 278 30.50 -3.15 0.36
CA LEU A 278 30.39 -3.35 -1.08
C LEU A 278 30.54 -4.86 -1.26
N SER A 279 29.45 -5.52 -1.61
CA SER A 279 29.46 -6.97 -1.84
C SER A 279 30.49 -7.17 -2.92
N ARG A 280 31.73 -7.49 -2.53
CA ARG A 280 32.84 -7.71 -3.43
C ARG A 280 32.41 -8.97 -4.16
N ALA A 281 31.78 -8.77 -5.32
CA ALA A 281 31.40 -9.86 -6.18
C ALA A 281 32.70 -10.61 -6.45
N ARG A 282 32.86 -11.78 -5.83
CA ARG A 282 33.98 -12.64 -6.18
C ARG A 282 33.81 -12.91 -7.67
N PRO A 283 34.74 -12.51 -8.53
CA PRO A 283 34.64 -12.86 -9.94
C PRO A 283 34.79 -14.37 -10.00
N THR A 284 33.66 -15.08 -10.11
CA THR A 284 33.66 -16.51 -10.36
C THR A 284 34.06 -16.67 -11.81
N GLY A 285 35.37 -16.75 -12.08
CA GLY A 285 35.94 -16.87 -13.43
C GLY A 285 35.46 -18.07 -14.25
N ARG A 286 34.68 -18.98 -13.64
CA ARG A 286 34.05 -20.14 -14.29
C ARG A 286 32.62 -19.90 -14.79
N ALA A 287 32.01 -18.74 -14.50
CA ALA A 287 30.64 -18.44 -14.90
C ALA A 287 30.53 -17.98 -16.36
N THR A 288 31.61 -17.44 -16.92
CA THR A 288 31.62 -16.73 -18.20
C THR A 288 31.23 -17.63 -19.38
N ASP A 289 31.80 -18.83 -19.51
CA ASP A 289 31.52 -19.73 -20.65
C ASP A 289 30.10 -20.28 -20.69
N ARG A 290 29.46 -20.49 -19.53
CA ARG A 290 28.07 -20.97 -19.46
C ARG A 290 27.04 -19.85 -19.70
N LEU A 291 27.43 -18.59 -19.57
CA LEU A 291 26.53 -17.43 -19.73
C LEU A 291 26.37 -17.02 -21.20
N PHE A 292 27.35 -17.33 -22.07
CA PHE A 292 27.31 -16.96 -23.49
C PHE A 292 26.57 -17.96 -24.41
N HIS A 293 26.20 -19.15 -23.91
CA HIS A 293 25.43 -20.16 -24.66
C HIS A 293 23.94 -20.24 -24.29
N ALA A 294 23.44 -19.33 -23.44
CA ALA A 294 22.04 -19.34 -23.05
C ALA A 294 21.14 -18.70 -24.13
N SER A 295 20.06 -19.41 -24.50
CA SER A 295 19.04 -18.87 -25.42
C SER A 295 18.49 -17.54 -24.91
N LEU A 296 18.10 -16.64 -25.81
CA LEU A 296 17.55 -15.32 -25.46
C LEU A 296 16.41 -15.44 -24.43
N PHE A 297 15.51 -16.42 -24.60
CA PHE A 297 14.44 -16.70 -23.65
C PHE A 297 14.95 -17.08 -22.27
N ARG A 298 15.91 -18.02 -22.17
CA ARG A 298 16.44 -18.47 -20.88
C ARG A 298 17.16 -17.35 -20.15
N SER A 299 17.90 -16.51 -20.86
CA SER A 299 18.60 -15.35 -20.30
C SER A 299 17.63 -14.30 -19.76
N VAL A 300 16.61 -13.94 -20.55
CA VAL A 300 15.58 -12.99 -20.13
C VAL A 300 14.75 -13.57 -18.99
N PHE A 301 14.23 -14.80 -19.12
CA PHE A 301 13.42 -15.43 -18.07
C PHE A 301 14.18 -15.57 -16.75
N ALA A 302 15.45 -16.03 -16.79
CA ALA A 302 16.25 -16.14 -15.58
C ALA A 302 16.56 -14.77 -14.97
N LYS A 303 16.66 -13.70 -15.78
CA LYS A 303 16.80 -12.32 -15.29
C LYS A 303 15.51 -11.89 -14.60
N GLU A 304 14.36 -11.97 -15.27
CA GLU A 304 13.07 -11.53 -14.74
C GLU A 304 12.67 -12.31 -13.47
N TRP A 305 12.89 -13.63 -13.45
CA TRP A 305 12.66 -14.45 -12.25
C TRP A 305 13.56 -14.04 -11.08
N ARG A 306 14.84 -13.76 -11.33
CA ARG A 306 15.76 -13.26 -10.29
C ARG A 306 15.37 -11.87 -9.80
N LEU A 307 14.80 -11.02 -10.64
CA LEU A 307 14.26 -9.72 -10.21
C LEU A 307 13.06 -9.93 -9.27
N LEU A 308 12.14 -10.82 -9.64
CA LEU A 308 10.97 -11.16 -8.85
C LEU A 308 11.35 -11.75 -7.47
N ALA A 309 12.29 -12.70 -7.46
CA ALA A 309 12.79 -13.32 -6.24
C ALA A 309 13.56 -12.35 -5.34
N ARG A 310 14.12 -11.27 -5.91
CA ARG A 310 14.82 -10.22 -5.15
C ARG A 310 13.89 -9.15 -4.57
N ASP A 311 12.67 -8.99 -5.07
CA ASP A 311 11.68 -8.04 -4.56
C ASP A 311 10.28 -8.69 -4.46
N PRO A 312 10.06 -9.56 -3.45
CA PRO A 312 8.82 -10.35 -3.34
C PRO A 312 7.57 -9.49 -3.14
N ALA A 313 7.74 -8.26 -2.66
CA ALA A 313 6.64 -7.34 -2.47
C ALA A 313 5.96 -6.97 -3.79
N LEU A 314 6.68 -6.97 -4.92
CA LEU A 314 6.08 -6.77 -6.25
C LEU A 314 5.09 -7.88 -6.59
N VAL A 315 5.42 -9.13 -6.23
CA VAL A 315 4.52 -10.27 -6.41
C VAL A 315 3.27 -10.10 -5.55
N PHE A 316 3.44 -9.77 -4.28
CA PHE A 316 2.32 -9.56 -3.36
C PHE A 316 1.44 -8.39 -3.78
N GLN A 317 2.00 -7.31 -4.33
CA GLN A 317 1.20 -6.20 -4.84
C GLN A 317 0.34 -6.62 -6.03
N ILE A 318 0.90 -7.40 -6.95
CA ILE A 318 0.14 -7.95 -8.09
C ILE A 318 -0.93 -8.92 -7.59
N LEU A 319 -0.60 -9.83 -6.68
CA LEU A 319 -1.54 -10.78 -6.07
C LEU A 319 -2.69 -10.07 -5.32
N LEU A 320 -2.39 -9.03 -4.56
CA LEU A 320 -3.39 -8.27 -3.81
C LEU A 320 -4.37 -7.57 -4.76
N ARG A 321 -3.87 -7.03 -5.88
CA ARG A 321 -4.71 -6.46 -6.94
C ARG A 321 -5.71 -7.49 -7.49
N LEU A 322 -5.32 -8.76 -7.57
CA LEU A 322 -6.22 -9.85 -7.98
C LEU A 322 -7.26 -10.17 -6.91
N ILE A 323 -6.86 -10.21 -5.64
CA ILE A 323 -7.78 -10.41 -4.50
C ILE A 323 -8.86 -9.32 -4.49
N TYR A 324 -8.48 -8.06 -4.77
CA TYR A 324 -9.43 -6.95 -4.88
C TYR A 324 -10.39 -7.03 -6.06
N LEU A 325 -10.06 -7.82 -7.07
CA LEU A 325 -10.94 -8.05 -8.22
C LEU A 325 -11.96 -9.15 -7.95
N ALA A 326 -11.70 -10.03 -6.97
CA ALA A 326 -12.56 -11.16 -6.64
C ALA A 326 -13.99 -10.75 -6.23
N PRO A 327 -14.22 -9.68 -5.43
CA PRO A 327 -15.56 -9.20 -5.12
C PRO A 327 -16.35 -8.81 -6.38
N ILE A 328 -15.73 -8.15 -7.36
CA ILE A 328 -16.41 -7.73 -8.60
C ILE A 328 -16.95 -8.95 -9.36
N VAL A 329 -16.13 -10.00 -9.45
CA VAL A 329 -16.52 -11.27 -10.06
C VAL A 329 -17.67 -11.92 -9.29
N PHE A 330 -17.57 -11.96 -7.95
CA PHE A 330 -18.58 -12.57 -7.11
C PHE A 330 -19.91 -11.80 -7.14
N VAL A 331 -19.87 -10.47 -7.24
CA VAL A 331 -21.07 -9.64 -7.40
C VAL A 331 -21.73 -9.90 -8.76
N ALA A 332 -20.95 -10.01 -9.83
CA ALA A 332 -21.50 -10.19 -11.17
C ALA A 332 -22.12 -11.59 -11.39
N PHE A 333 -21.65 -12.63 -10.69
CA PHE A 333 -22.01 -14.04 -10.96
C PHE A 333 -22.28 -14.89 -9.70
N GLY A 334 -22.47 -14.25 -8.55
CA GLY A 334 -22.65 -14.92 -7.26
C GLY A 334 -24.05 -15.49 -7.05
N ARG A 335 -24.30 -16.06 -5.85
CA ARG A 335 -25.50 -16.83 -5.47
C ARG A 335 -26.84 -16.10 -5.57
N GLY A 336 -26.87 -14.79 -5.87
CA GLY A 336 -28.08 -14.01 -6.13
C GLY A 336 -28.43 -13.83 -7.62
N SER A 337 -27.54 -14.20 -8.54
CA SER A 337 -27.82 -14.15 -9.98
C SER A 337 -28.46 -15.46 -10.45
N HIS A 338 -29.46 -15.40 -11.33
CA HIS A 338 -30.01 -16.58 -12.03
C HIS A 338 -28.99 -17.25 -12.98
N ALA A 339 -27.80 -16.66 -13.14
CA ALA A 339 -26.74 -17.18 -13.99
C ALA A 339 -25.93 -18.27 -13.27
N PRO A 340 -25.54 -19.35 -13.97
CA PRO A 340 -24.66 -20.36 -13.41
C PRO A 340 -23.27 -19.77 -13.08
N MET A 341 -22.62 -20.29 -12.04
CA MET A 341 -21.30 -19.81 -11.60
C MET A 341 -20.18 -20.07 -12.62
N THR A 342 -20.31 -21.08 -13.49
CA THR A 342 -19.26 -21.52 -14.43
C THR A 342 -18.86 -20.41 -15.43
N PRO A 343 -19.78 -19.72 -16.12
CA PRO A 343 -19.50 -18.49 -16.88
C PRO A 343 -18.76 -17.40 -16.09
N GLY A 344 -19.14 -17.19 -14.83
CA GLY A 344 -18.49 -16.21 -13.97
C GLY A 344 -17.04 -16.56 -13.67
N LEU A 345 -16.76 -17.85 -13.43
CA LEU A 345 -15.40 -18.34 -13.26
C LEU A 345 -14.58 -18.21 -14.54
N ALA A 346 -15.18 -18.42 -15.72
CA ALA A 346 -14.53 -18.23 -17.01
C ALA A 346 -14.16 -16.75 -17.25
N PHE A 347 -15.10 -15.84 -17.00
CA PHE A 347 -14.85 -14.40 -17.02
C PHE A 347 -13.71 -14.01 -16.08
N ALA A 348 -13.79 -14.46 -14.82
CA ALA A 348 -12.79 -14.19 -13.79
C ALA A 348 -11.41 -14.70 -14.19
N SER A 349 -11.33 -15.91 -14.73
CA SER A 349 -10.09 -16.53 -15.17
C SER A 349 -9.36 -15.65 -16.17
N VAL A 350 -10.04 -15.27 -17.26
CA VAL A 350 -9.45 -14.47 -18.33
C VAL A 350 -9.07 -13.08 -17.83
N LEU A 351 -9.94 -12.47 -17.02
CA LEU A 351 -9.70 -11.15 -16.45
C LEU A 351 -8.45 -11.15 -15.54
N LEU A 352 -8.38 -12.08 -14.59
CA LEU A 352 -7.28 -12.19 -13.63
C LEU A 352 -5.96 -12.54 -14.34
N ALA A 353 -5.95 -13.58 -15.17
CA ALA A 353 -4.76 -14.00 -15.88
C ALA A 353 -4.27 -12.94 -16.87
N GLY A 354 -5.18 -12.25 -17.58
CA GLY A 354 -4.83 -11.13 -18.45
C GLY A 354 -4.19 -9.97 -17.69
N GLN A 355 -4.72 -9.61 -16.52
CA GLN A 355 -4.15 -8.58 -15.65
C GLN A 355 -2.79 -8.98 -15.08
N MET A 356 -2.57 -10.26 -14.77
CA MET A 356 -1.27 -10.77 -14.34
C MET A 356 -0.23 -10.67 -15.45
N VAL A 357 -0.55 -11.14 -16.66
CA VAL A 357 0.35 -11.07 -17.82
C VAL A 357 0.70 -9.62 -18.13
N GLY A 358 -0.29 -8.72 -18.15
CA GLY A 358 -0.07 -7.28 -18.30
C GLY A 358 0.85 -6.69 -17.24
N SER A 359 0.61 -7.00 -15.96
CA SER A 359 1.41 -6.49 -14.85
C SER A 359 2.85 -7.00 -14.88
N PHE A 360 3.07 -8.28 -15.22
CA PHE A 360 4.42 -8.84 -15.38
C PHE A 360 5.11 -8.29 -16.62
N ALA A 361 4.41 -8.14 -17.74
CA ALA A 361 4.95 -7.54 -18.95
C ALA A 361 5.42 -6.10 -18.69
N TRP A 362 4.60 -5.29 -18.02
CA TRP A 362 4.98 -3.96 -17.57
C TRP A 362 6.25 -3.97 -16.69
N LEU A 363 6.36 -4.94 -15.78
CA LEU A 363 7.51 -5.10 -14.89
C LEU A 363 8.80 -5.42 -15.68
N THR A 364 8.72 -6.27 -16.70
CA THR A 364 9.89 -6.61 -17.55
C THR A 364 10.44 -5.42 -18.35
N VAL A 365 9.63 -4.40 -18.61
CA VAL A 365 10.06 -3.17 -19.30
C VAL A 365 10.53 -2.11 -18.31
N SER A 366 9.82 -2.00 -17.20
CA SER A 366 10.03 -0.91 -16.23
C SER A 366 11.17 -1.19 -15.24
N ALA A 367 11.57 -2.45 -15.06
CA ALA A 367 12.71 -2.85 -14.24
C ALA A 367 14.02 -3.00 -15.05
N GLU A 368 14.10 -2.37 -16.21
CA GLU A 368 15.26 -2.42 -17.09
C GLU A 368 16.30 -1.36 -16.72
N ASP A 369 17.45 -1.78 -16.18
CA ASP A 369 18.50 -0.86 -15.71
C ASP A 369 19.33 -0.24 -16.85
N ALA A 370 19.41 -0.90 -18.01
CA ALA A 370 20.21 -0.45 -19.14
C ALA A 370 19.44 -0.60 -20.47
N PRO A 371 18.36 0.17 -20.68
CA PRO A 371 17.60 0.12 -21.93
C PRO A 371 18.46 0.47 -23.15
N ASP A 372 19.43 1.38 -22.97
CA ASP A 372 20.34 1.81 -24.04
C ASP A 372 21.30 0.71 -24.49
N LEU A 373 21.63 -0.26 -23.61
CA LEU A 373 22.43 -1.42 -24.00
C LEU A 373 21.61 -2.44 -24.81
N ILE A 374 20.30 -2.48 -24.58
CA ILE A 374 19.40 -3.34 -25.34
C ILE A 374 19.15 -2.77 -26.73
N THR A 375 19.04 -1.44 -26.87
CA THR A 375 18.83 -0.80 -28.17
C THR A 375 20.02 -0.97 -29.12
N VAL A 376 21.25 -1.04 -28.59
CA VAL A 376 22.46 -1.31 -29.37
C VAL A 376 22.77 -2.79 -29.54
N SER A 377 21.97 -3.69 -28.95
CA SER A 377 22.20 -5.13 -29.07
C SER A 377 21.93 -5.63 -30.49
N PRO A 378 22.63 -6.67 -30.97
CA PRO A 378 22.43 -7.22 -32.32
C PRO A 378 21.10 -8.00 -32.49
N VAL A 379 20.18 -7.88 -31.53
CA VAL A 379 18.90 -8.58 -31.52
C VAL A 379 17.78 -7.59 -31.83
N SER A 380 16.86 -7.99 -32.71
CA SER A 380 15.73 -7.13 -33.05
C SER A 380 14.83 -6.87 -31.83
N LYS A 381 14.35 -5.62 -31.71
CA LYS A 381 13.44 -5.21 -30.62
C LYS A 381 12.19 -6.09 -30.53
N ALA A 382 11.66 -6.52 -31.67
CA ALA A 382 10.48 -7.40 -31.73
C ALA A 382 10.75 -8.78 -31.12
N ALA A 383 11.95 -9.34 -31.30
CA ALA A 383 12.32 -10.62 -30.69
C ALA A 383 12.42 -10.50 -29.16
N ILE A 384 12.96 -9.38 -28.67
CA ILE A 384 13.04 -9.09 -27.23
C ILE A 384 11.64 -8.91 -26.65
N ASP A 385 10.77 -8.14 -27.29
CA ASP A 385 9.39 -7.92 -26.85
C ASP A 385 8.62 -9.25 -26.75
N ARG A 386 8.75 -10.14 -27.75
CA ARG A 386 8.14 -11.47 -27.73
C ARG A 386 8.64 -12.32 -26.58
N VAL A 387 9.96 -12.34 -26.36
CA VAL A 387 10.57 -13.11 -25.28
C VAL A 387 10.15 -12.57 -23.90
N LYS A 388 10.04 -11.25 -23.74
CA LYS A 388 9.52 -10.62 -22.53
C LYS A 388 8.05 -10.98 -22.28
N LEU A 389 7.23 -11.00 -23.33
CA LEU A 389 5.84 -11.44 -23.25
C LEU A 389 5.75 -12.91 -22.84
N MET A 390 6.56 -13.79 -23.45
CA MET A 390 6.61 -15.21 -23.08
C MET A 390 7.07 -15.40 -21.62
N ALA A 391 8.04 -14.60 -21.15
CA ALA A 391 8.46 -14.63 -19.76
C ALA A 391 7.34 -14.20 -18.81
N ALA A 392 6.58 -13.16 -19.16
CA ALA A 392 5.39 -12.73 -18.42
C ALA A 392 4.32 -13.82 -18.34
N PHE A 393 4.05 -14.51 -19.45
CA PHE A 393 3.17 -15.69 -19.47
C PHE A 393 3.67 -16.82 -18.58
N ALA A 394 4.96 -17.17 -18.69
CA ALA A 394 5.55 -18.23 -17.88
C ALA A 394 5.45 -17.92 -16.37
N MET A 395 5.56 -16.65 -15.98
CA MET A 395 5.37 -16.22 -14.58
C MET A 395 3.89 -16.21 -14.15
N ALA A 396 2.95 -15.90 -15.05
CA ALA A 396 1.52 -15.89 -14.76
C ALA A 396 0.86 -17.29 -14.77
N ALA A 397 1.41 -18.22 -15.55
CA ALA A 397 0.82 -19.54 -15.82
C ALA A 397 0.44 -20.35 -14.56
N PRO A 398 1.27 -20.43 -13.49
CA PRO A 398 0.93 -21.21 -12.30
C PRO A 398 -0.39 -20.80 -11.63
N ILE A 399 -0.77 -19.52 -11.76
CA ILE A 399 -2.01 -18.98 -11.18
C ILE A 399 -3.11 -18.94 -12.25
N GLY A 400 -2.79 -18.55 -13.48
CA GLY A 400 -3.76 -18.40 -14.57
C GLY A 400 -4.43 -19.70 -15.00
N VAL A 401 -3.82 -20.86 -14.74
CA VAL A 401 -4.37 -22.18 -15.12
C VAL A 401 -5.29 -22.78 -14.04
N ILE A 402 -5.30 -22.24 -12.82
CA ILE A 402 -6.10 -22.78 -11.69
C ILE A 402 -7.60 -22.77 -12.01
N LEU A 403 -8.15 -21.63 -12.46
CA LEU A 403 -9.58 -21.52 -12.75
C LEU A 403 -10.03 -22.35 -13.97
N PRO A 404 -9.28 -22.41 -15.09
CA PRO A 404 -9.58 -23.34 -16.17
C PRO A 404 -9.61 -24.81 -15.72
N ILE A 405 -8.71 -25.23 -14.83
CA ILE A 405 -8.74 -26.59 -14.24
C ILE A 405 -10.04 -26.80 -13.44
N VAL A 406 -10.43 -25.82 -12.61
CA VAL A 406 -11.69 -25.90 -11.84
C VAL A 406 -12.90 -26.00 -12.77
N ILE A 407 -12.92 -25.24 -13.86
CA ILE A 407 -13.99 -25.30 -14.88
C ILE A 407 -13.97 -26.65 -15.60
N ALA A 408 -12.80 -27.27 -15.84
CA ALA A 408 -12.69 -28.55 -16.53
C ALA A 408 -13.39 -29.69 -15.80
N PHE A 409 -13.47 -29.64 -14.45
CA PHE A 409 -14.26 -30.57 -13.66
C PHE A 409 -15.78 -30.45 -13.87
N GLN A 410 -16.24 -29.33 -14.44
CA GLN A 410 -17.66 -29.10 -14.76
C GLN A 410 -17.92 -29.27 -16.25
N THR A 411 -17.14 -28.60 -17.10
CA THR A 411 -17.25 -28.67 -18.57
C THR A 411 -15.86 -28.55 -19.22
N LEU A 412 -15.39 -29.64 -19.84
CA LEU A 412 -14.11 -29.64 -20.57
C LEU A 412 -14.08 -28.62 -21.73
N PRO A 413 -15.13 -28.49 -22.57
CA PRO A 413 -15.12 -27.49 -23.65
C PRO A 413 -15.08 -26.06 -23.11
N GLY A 414 -15.76 -25.80 -21.98
CA GLY A 414 -15.73 -24.49 -21.33
C GLY A 414 -14.35 -24.12 -20.80
N ALA A 415 -13.61 -25.09 -20.27
CA ALA A 415 -12.23 -24.90 -19.83
C ALA A 415 -11.28 -24.56 -20.99
N LEU A 416 -11.42 -25.25 -22.13
CA LEU A 416 -10.61 -25.00 -23.33
C LEU A 416 -10.84 -23.60 -23.89
N VAL A 417 -12.11 -23.17 -23.99
CA VAL A 417 -12.46 -21.82 -24.41
C VAL A 417 -11.89 -20.78 -23.45
N THR A 418 -12.02 -21.00 -22.15
CA THR A 418 -11.46 -20.12 -21.12
C THR A 418 -9.94 -19.99 -21.26
N LEU A 419 -9.23 -21.09 -21.50
CA LEU A 419 -7.78 -21.10 -21.68
C LEU A 419 -7.38 -20.36 -22.97
N ALA A 420 -8.08 -20.60 -24.08
CA ALA A 420 -7.84 -19.91 -25.34
C ALA A 420 -8.04 -18.38 -25.20
N CYS A 421 -9.16 -17.95 -24.61
CA CYS A 421 -9.43 -16.54 -24.34
C CYS A 421 -8.39 -15.92 -23.39
N THR A 422 -7.89 -16.70 -22.41
CA THR A 422 -6.83 -16.26 -21.49
C THR A 422 -5.52 -15.99 -22.24
N VAL A 423 -5.12 -16.89 -23.14
CA VAL A 423 -3.90 -16.72 -23.95
C VAL A 423 -4.03 -15.53 -24.89
N ILE A 424 -5.16 -15.37 -25.57
CA ILE A 424 -5.36 -14.28 -26.54
C ILE A 424 -5.47 -12.93 -25.80
N GLY A 425 -6.34 -12.83 -24.80
CA GLY A 425 -6.54 -11.62 -24.01
C GLY A 425 -5.28 -11.21 -23.23
N GLY A 426 -4.58 -12.18 -22.65
CA GLY A 426 -3.29 -11.95 -21.99
C GLY A 426 -2.20 -11.48 -22.95
N SER A 427 -2.18 -12.00 -24.19
CA SER A 427 -1.21 -11.58 -25.20
C SER A 427 -1.43 -10.13 -25.61
N ALA A 428 -2.69 -9.75 -25.84
CA ALA A 428 -3.06 -8.39 -26.18
C ALA A 428 -2.75 -7.42 -25.02
N ALA A 429 -3.19 -7.74 -23.80
CA ALA A 429 -2.93 -6.92 -22.61
C ALA A 429 -1.42 -6.78 -22.32
N GLY A 430 -0.67 -7.88 -22.38
CA GLY A 430 0.78 -7.90 -22.21
C GLY A 430 1.48 -7.06 -23.27
N TYR A 431 1.09 -7.19 -24.54
CA TYR A 431 1.69 -6.41 -25.63
C TYR A 431 1.43 -4.90 -25.50
N ILE A 432 0.22 -4.50 -25.07
CA ILE A 432 -0.12 -3.10 -24.78
C ILE A 432 0.82 -2.54 -23.70
N GLU A 433 0.99 -3.27 -22.60
CA GLU A 433 1.84 -2.84 -21.48
C GLU A 433 3.33 -2.80 -21.87
N LEU A 434 3.80 -3.71 -22.74
CA LEU A 434 5.16 -3.64 -23.27
C LEU A 434 5.40 -2.39 -24.13
N LYS A 435 4.42 -2.02 -24.96
CA LYS A 435 4.56 -0.87 -25.88
C LYS A 435 4.39 0.48 -25.20
N LEU A 436 3.48 0.57 -24.23
CA LEU A 436 3.21 1.80 -23.49
C LEU A 436 4.07 1.94 -22.22
N GLY A 437 4.75 0.86 -21.82
CA GLY A 437 5.73 0.84 -20.74
C GLY A 437 6.89 1.78 -21.01
N LYS A 438 7.24 2.60 -20.01
CA LYS A 438 8.40 3.49 -20.08
C LYS A 438 9.54 2.86 -19.26
N PRO A 439 10.70 2.59 -19.87
CA PRO A 439 11.84 2.07 -19.12
C PRO A 439 12.30 3.10 -18.08
N ALA A 440 12.61 2.63 -16.88
CA ALA A 440 13.05 3.46 -15.76
C ALA A 440 14.16 2.76 -14.98
N GLN A 441 15.14 3.53 -14.48
CA GLN A 441 16.19 2.98 -13.62
C GLN A 441 15.58 2.41 -12.34
N ARG A 442 16.06 1.26 -11.86
CA ARG A 442 15.52 0.55 -10.69
C ARG A 442 15.50 1.38 -9.41
N SER A 443 16.45 2.31 -9.24
CA SER A 443 16.48 3.28 -8.13
C SER A 443 15.29 4.26 -8.16
N SER A 444 14.79 4.56 -9.36
CA SER A 444 13.64 5.44 -9.59
C SER A 444 12.29 4.70 -9.56
N PHE A 445 12.31 3.37 -9.73
CA PHE A 445 11.12 2.51 -9.71
C PHE A 445 10.33 2.62 -8.40
N ALA A 446 11.03 2.74 -7.26
CA ALA A 446 10.41 2.94 -5.96
C ALA A 446 9.77 4.35 -5.80
N ARG A 447 10.31 5.38 -6.48
CA ARG A 447 9.81 6.78 -6.43
C ARG A 447 8.70 7.06 -7.44
N ARG A 448 8.62 6.33 -8.56
CA ARG A 448 7.65 6.52 -9.65
C ARG A 448 6.93 5.21 -9.96
N ARG A 449 6.19 4.67 -8.99
CA ARG A 449 5.41 3.42 -9.14
C ARG A 449 4.26 3.49 -10.16
N SER A 450 4.07 4.58 -10.89
CA SER A 450 2.98 4.70 -11.85
C SER A 450 3.46 4.36 -13.26
N GLY A 451 3.06 3.19 -13.75
CA GLY A 451 3.07 2.88 -15.18
C GLY A 451 2.19 3.84 -15.99
N SER A 452 2.07 3.59 -17.29
CA SER A 452 1.19 4.42 -18.13
C SER A 452 -0.28 4.19 -17.72
N VAL A 453 -0.98 5.25 -17.31
CA VAL A 453 -2.41 5.18 -16.94
C VAL A 453 -3.23 4.66 -18.11
N VAL A 454 -2.90 5.11 -19.33
CA VAL A 454 -3.55 4.70 -20.58
C VAL A 454 -3.35 3.20 -20.84
N GLY A 455 -2.12 2.69 -20.68
CA GLY A 455 -1.85 1.25 -20.87
C GLY A 455 -2.62 0.38 -19.89
N ASN A 456 -2.69 0.80 -18.62
CA ASN A 456 -3.43 0.07 -17.60
C ASN A 456 -4.95 0.07 -17.86
N ILE A 457 -5.52 1.19 -18.34
CA ILE A 457 -6.94 1.24 -18.72
C ILE A 457 -7.20 0.31 -19.92
N LEU A 458 -6.36 0.39 -20.95
CA LEU A 458 -6.54 -0.41 -22.16
C LEU A 458 -6.35 -1.91 -21.88
N SER A 459 -5.39 -2.28 -21.05
CA SER A 459 -5.16 -3.67 -20.65
C SER A 459 -6.34 -4.24 -19.83
N ILE A 460 -6.96 -3.42 -18.97
CA ILE A 460 -8.20 -3.78 -18.26
C ILE A 460 -9.37 -3.96 -19.23
N LEU A 461 -9.56 -3.02 -20.17
CA LEU A 461 -10.64 -3.11 -21.16
C LEU A 461 -10.53 -4.38 -22.02
N VAL A 462 -9.33 -4.69 -22.51
CA VAL A 462 -9.07 -5.94 -23.24
C VAL A 462 -9.41 -7.16 -22.39
N ALA A 463 -8.98 -7.18 -21.13
CA ALA A 463 -9.25 -8.29 -20.22
C ALA A 463 -10.76 -8.45 -19.92
N ILE A 464 -11.52 -7.35 -19.81
CA ILE A 464 -12.98 -7.38 -19.67
C ILE A 464 -13.66 -7.92 -20.93
N ILE A 465 -13.25 -7.47 -22.12
CA ILE A 465 -13.83 -7.92 -23.39
C ILE A 465 -13.63 -9.43 -23.57
N PHE A 466 -12.39 -9.91 -23.44
CA PHE A 466 -12.11 -11.33 -23.60
C PHE A 466 -12.69 -12.18 -22.47
N GLY A 467 -12.77 -11.64 -21.24
CA GLY A 467 -13.49 -12.29 -20.15
C GLY A 467 -14.97 -12.41 -20.44
N GLY A 468 -15.60 -11.36 -20.98
CA GLY A 468 -17.00 -11.36 -21.39
C GLY A 468 -17.29 -12.40 -22.46
N ILE A 469 -16.42 -12.48 -23.48
CA ILE A 469 -16.50 -13.49 -24.54
C ILE A 469 -16.39 -14.91 -23.95
N ALA A 470 -15.43 -15.15 -23.06
CA ALA A 470 -15.27 -16.46 -22.43
C ALA A 470 -16.48 -16.83 -21.57
N GLY A 471 -16.97 -15.91 -20.74
CA GLY A 471 -18.16 -16.12 -19.92
C GLY A 471 -19.40 -16.43 -20.78
N ALA A 472 -19.65 -15.65 -21.82
CA ALA A 472 -20.77 -15.87 -22.74
C ALA A 472 -20.64 -17.20 -23.48
N ALA A 473 -19.46 -17.53 -24.02
CA ALA A 473 -19.24 -18.80 -24.70
C ALA A 473 -19.46 -20.00 -23.77
N VAL A 474 -18.94 -19.94 -22.54
CA VAL A 474 -19.13 -21.00 -21.53
C VAL A 474 -20.60 -21.11 -21.11
N TYR A 475 -21.35 -20.01 -21.10
CA TYR A 475 -22.80 -20.03 -20.83
C TYR A 475 -23.58 -20.79 -21.90
N PHE A 476 -23.25 -20.59 -23.18
CA PHE A 476 -23.95 -21.26 -24.30
C PHE A 476 -23.48 -22.69 -24.58
N ILE A 477 -22.31 -23.09 -24.09
CA ILE A 477 -21.73 -24.44 -24.26
C ILE A 477 -22.30 -25.47 -23.27
N ARG A 478 -22.87 -24.98 -22.16
CA ARG A 478 -23.56 -25.80 -21.17
C ARG A 478 -25.00 -26.04 -21.59
#